data_AF-A0A443P178-F1
#
_entry.id   AF-A0A443P178-F1
#
_cell.length_a   1.000
_cell.length_b   1.000
_cell.length_c   1.000
_cell.angle_alpha   90.00
_cell.angle_beta   90.00
_cell.angle_gamma   90.00
#
_symmetry.space_group_name_H-M   'P 1'
#
loop_
_entity.id
_entity.type
_entity.pdbx_description
1 polymer ?
#
loop_
_entity_poly.entity_id
_entity_poly.type
_entity_poly.pdbx_seq_one_letter_code
_entity_poly.pdbx_strand_id
1 'polypeptide(L)'
;MRFLVHRRVFGETRAGGEECSASYTLTPISHLLVRDGQQSMAALVLLVCSPTMLGSWHALSAYVRGGEAPAFLASHGDDLWGYAAGNPAHSKLINDAMACNASMVVPAIVDGCTGVFDGLATVVDVGGGNGTTLQTLVKAIPWINGINFDLPHVIDAAPKHDGVEHVGGDMFLSIPKADAVFMKRVLHDWGDEDCIRILRNCKEAIPEDKGKVIIVEAVIVEEDRSRGLSDVRLMLDMVMMAQTNNGKERTEAEWKSLLSAAGFSRYTIKPIPAVQSRYGTDPLVLKCAIELGIADAIEVAGRPMTLDELSATTGCAQAPLYGIMRFLVHRHVFGETCTSDDSGDLASYALTPLSRLLVRDGQNSMAELVLFETSPVMLTPWHALSSYVRGGAPTPFLASHGDDVWGHATGNPEHSKLINDAMACDASIVVPAIVNGCIGVFDGLATVVDVGGGNGATLHMLVKACPWIKGINFDVPHVVDAAPEHNGIEHIGGDMFLTIPKADAVLMKEAIPEDRGKVIIVDAVVVEEDRSGGLNDVRLMLDILMMIHTNGKERTEAEWKSLLTAAGFSRRTITSIPTVQSVIEAYP
;
A
#
# COMPACT_ATOMS: atom_id res chain seq x y z
N MET A 1 -5.03 -15.52 10.86
CA MET A 1 -3.77 -15.92 11.54
C MET A 1 -2.76 -16.60 10.62
N ARG A 2 -3.16 -17.53 9.73
CA ARG A 2 -2.25 -18.20 8.76
C ARG A 2 -1.29 -17.23 8.07
N PHE A 3 -1.81 -16.17 7.45
CA PHE A 3 -1.01 -15.10 6.83
C PHE A 3 -0.02 -14.44 7.79
N LEU A 4 -0.48 -13.96 8.95
CA LEU A 4 0.38 -13.24 9.91
C LEU A 4 1.50 -14.12 10.50
N VAL A 5 1.26 -15.43 10.66
CA VAL A 5 2.28 -16.39 11.08
C VAL A 5 3.27 -16.68 9.95
N HIS A 6 2.79 -16.86 8.72
CA HIS A 6 3.63 -17.03 7.53
C HIS A 6 4.58 -15.83 7.33
N ARG A 7 4.04 -14.62 7.49
CA ARG A 7 4.79 -13.35 7.47
C ARG A 7 5.66 -13.11 8.72
N ARG A 8 5.69 -14.07 9.66
CA ARG A 8 6.45 -14.03 10.92
C ARG A 8 6.10 -12.84 11.82
N VAL A 9 4.91 -12.27 11.65
CA VAL A 9 4.38 -11.24 12.54
C VAL A 9 4.06 -11.87 13.89
N PHE A 10 3.44 -13.05 13.91
CA PHE A 10 3.19 -13.85 15.11
C PHE A 10 3.88 -15.22 15.02
N GLY A 11 4.21 -15.82 16.17
CA GLY A 11 4.62 -17.21 16.27
C GLY A 11 3.42 -18.15 16.43
N GLU A 12 3.57 -19.40 16.03
CA GLU A 12 2.56 -20.46 16.23
C GLU A 12 3.24 -21.69 16.86
N THR A 13 2.60 -22.27 17.87
CA THR A 13 2.98 -23.57 18.45
C THR A 13 1.76 -24.48 18.44
N ARG A 14 1.89 -25.64 17.78
CA ARG A 14 0.87 -26.70 17.73
C ARG A 14 1.19 -27.75 18.81
N ALA A 15 0.25 -28.04 19.70
CA ALA A 15 0.44 -29.02 20.77
C ALA A 15 -0.26 -30.34 20.42
N GLY A 16 0.52 -31.42 20.19
CA GLY A 16 0.03 -32.81 20.08
C GLY A 16 -0.83 -33.13 18.85
N GLY A 17 -0.64 -34.32 18.27
CA GLY A 17 -1.34 -34.75 17.06
C GLY A 17 -2.85 -34.93 17.24
N GLU A 18 -3.58 -34.59 16.17
CA GLU A 18 -5.04 -34.61 15.97
C GLU A 18 -5.83 -33.47 16.67
N GLU A 19 -6.20 -32.47 15.86
CA GLU A 19 -7.16 -31.37 16.10
C GLU A 19 -7.03 -30.53 17.39
N CYS A 20 -5.83 -30.37 17.96
CA CYS A 20 -5.63 -29.54 19.15
C CYS A 20 -5.08 -28.12 18.87
N SER A 21 -5.78 -27.14 19.46
CA SER A 21 -5.65 -25.69 19.35
C SER A 21 -4.23 -25.15 19.09
N ALA A 22 -4.06 -24.44 17.97
CA ALA A 22 -2.88 -23.62 17.75
C ALA A 22 -2.79 -22.52 18.83
N SER A 23 -1.62 -22.40 19.46
CA SER A 23 -1.32 -21.29 20.35
C SER A 23 -0.43 -20.28 19.62
N TYR A 24 -0.74 -18.98 19.78
CA TYR A 24 0.00 -17.91 19.13
C TYR A 24 0.86 -17.14 20.12
N THR A 25 2.08 -16.79 19.71
CA THR A 25 3.05 -16.07 20.54
C THR A 25 3.49 -14.78 19.87
N LEU A 26 3.93 -13.81 20.68
CA LEU A 26 4.49 -12.58 20.16
C LEU A 26 5.91 -12.81 19.62
N THR A 27 6.18 -12.30 18.42
CA THR A 27 7.53 -12.09 17.88
C THR A 27 7.96 -10.63 18.11
N PRO A 28 9.24 -10.28 17.90
CA PRO A 28 9.69 -8.88 17.94
C PRO A 28 8.84 -7.92 17.10
N ILE A 29 8.28 -8.37 15.97
CA ILE A 29 7.41 -7.53 15.12
C ILE A 29 6.05 -7.31 15.79
N SER A 30 5.36 -8.36 16.22
CA SER A 30 4.07 -8.21 16.92
C SER A 30 4.18 -7.49 18.26
N HIS A 31 5.35 -7.49 18.91
CA HIS A 31 5.58 -6.69 20.12
C HIS A 31 5.42 -5.19 19.86
N LEU A 32 5.73 -4.71 18.65
CA LEU A 32 5.48 -3.34 18.23
C LEU A 32 3.98 -3.04 18.03
N LEU A 33 3.11 -4.04 18.03
CA LEU A 33 1.65 -3.87 17.89
C LEU A 33 0.91 -3.96 19.23
N VAL A 34 1.62 -4.27 20.32
CA VAL A 34 1.02 -4.35 21.66
C VAL A 34 0.57 -2.95 22.08
N ARG A 35 -0.73 -2.80 22.35
CA ARG A 35 -1.30 -1.54 22.85
C ARG A 35 -0.67 -1.21 24.21
N ASP A 36 -0.34 0.07 24.40
CA ASP A 36 0.32 0.58 25.62
C ASP A 36 1.72 -0.01 25.91
N GLY A 37 2.30 -0.76 24.97
CA GLY A 37 3.70 -1.17 25.03
C GLY A 37 4.62 0.03 24.88
N GLN A 38 5.75 0.05 25.60
CA GLN A 38 6.71 1.17 25.56
C GLN A 38 7.22 1.48 24.15
N GLN A 39 7.31 0.48 23.27
CA GLN A 39 7.77 0.58 21.87
C GLN A 39 6.65 0.33 20.86
N SER A 40 5.40 0.59 21.23
CA SER A 40 4.26 0.38 20.33
C SER A 40 4.32 1.33 19.13
N MET A 41 4.11 0.80 17.94
CA MET A 41 3.93 1.53 16.67
C MET A 41 2.48 1.49 16.18
N ALA A 42 1.56 0.96 16.99
CA ALA A 42 0.17 0.74 16.60
C ALA A 42 -0.54 2.04 16.16
N ALA A 43 -0.33 3.15 16.87
CA ALA A 43 -0.94 4.44 16.52
C ALA A 43 -0.47 4.94 15.16
N LEU A 44 0.82 4.79 14.84
CA LEU A 44 1.36 5.18 13.53
C LEU A 44 0.78 4.31 12.41
N VAL A 45 0.66 3.00 12.61
CA VAL A 45 0.01 2.10 11.64
C VAL A 45 -1.46 2.48 11.43
N LEU A 46 -2.19 2.80 12.51
CA LEU A 46 -3.58 3.23 12.42
C LEU A 46 -3.74 4.58 11.71
N LEU A 47 -2.81 5.53 11.89
CA LEU A 47 -2.83 6.81 11.19
C LEU A 47 -2.69 6.61 9.68
N VAL A 48 -1.62 5.91 9.24
CA VAL A 48 -1.32 5.76 7.81
C VAL A 48 -2.35 4.90 7.07
N CYS A 49 -3.03 4.00 7.77
CA CYS A 49 -4.13 3.20 7.24
C CYS A 49 -5.51 3.84 7.48
N SER A 50 -5.59 5.07 7.97
CA SER A 50 -6.88 5.71 8.23
C SER A 50 -7.55 6.13 6.91
N PRO A 51 -8.91 6.11 6.81
CA PRO A 51 -9.61 6.53 5.61
C PRO A 51 -9.21 7.94 5.13
N THR A 52 -8.99 8.86 6.09
CA THR A 52 -8.54 10.23 5.79
C THR A 52 -7.18 10.24 5.09
N MET A 53 -6.21 9.49 5.60
CA MET A 53 -4.85 9.47 5.02
C MET A 53 -4.80 8.69 3.70
N LEU A 54 -5.64 7.66 3.53
CA LEU A 54 -5.75 6.91 2.28
C LEU A 54 -6.47 7.69 1.18
N GLY A 55 -7.48 8.49 1.54
CA GLY A 55 -8.25 9.29 0.60
C GLY A 55 -7.40 10.22 -0.26
N SER A 56 -6.35 10.81 0.31
CA SER A 56 -5.48 11.74 -0.43
C SER A 56 -4.68 11.06 -1.54
N TRP A 57 -4.36 9.76 -1.42
CA TRP A 57 -3.67 9.02 -2.48
C TRP A 57 -4.50 8.90 -3.75
N HIS A 58 -5.84 8.93 -3.66
CA HIS A 58 -6.71 8.88 -4.82
C HIS A 58 -6.68 10.17 -5.65
N ALA A 59 -6.20 11.28 -5.09
CA ALA A 59 -6.01 12.55 -5.79
C ALA A 59 -4.55 12.76 -6.26
N LEU A 60 -3.63 11.82 -5.99
CA LEU A 60 -2.20 12.01 -6.25
C LEU A 60 -1.89 12.18 -7.74
N SER A 61 -2.50 11.37 -8.63
CA SER A 61 -2.27 11.48 -10.08
C SER A 61 -2.73 12.82 -10.64
N ALA A 62 -3.86 13.36 -10.15
CA ALA A 62 -4.33 14.68 -10.53
C ALA A 62 -3.36 15.79 -10.09
N TYR A 63 -2.84 15.72 -8.85
CA TYR A 63 -1.82 16.65 -8.36
C TYR A 63 -0.54 16.59 -9.23
N VAL A 64 -0.05 15.39 -9.55
CA VAL A 64 1.17 15.21 -10.35
C VAL A 64 0.99 15.75 -11.78
N ARG A 65 -0.22 15.71 -12.35
CA ARG A 65 -0.57 16.36 -13.63
C ARG A 65 -0.60 17.89 -13.58
N GLY A 66 -0.20 18.50 -12.47
CA GLY A 66 -0.29 19.94 -12.28
C GLY A 66 -1.70 20.42 -11.90
N GLY A 67 -2.47 19.57 -11.22
CA GLY A 67 -3.76 19.95 -10.65
C GLY A 67 -3.66 21.19 -9.77
N GLU A 68 -4.75 21.97 -9.71
CA GLU A 68 -4.79 23.27 -9.03
C GLU A 68 -4.56 23.20 -7.51
N ALA A 69 -4.74 22.02 -6.91
CA ALA A 69 -4.64 21.79 -5.47
C ALA A 69 -3.78 20.56 -5.12
N PRO A 70 -3.05 20.59 -4.00
CA PRO A 70 -2.41 19.41 -3.41
C PRO A 70 -3.40 18.28 -3.13
N ALA A 71 -2.92 17.04 -3.16
CA ALA A 71 -3.77 15.85 -3.14
C ALA A 71 -4.67 15.75 -1.88
N PHE A 72 -4.14 16.11 -0.70
CA PHE A 72 -4.93 16.13 0.53
C PHE A 72 -6.02 17.22 0.49
N LEU A 73 -5.65 18.44 0.08
CA LEU A 73 -6.58 19.57 -0.06
C LEU A 73 -7.71 19.25 -1.05
N ALA A 74 -7.38 18.65 -2.19
CA ALA A 74 -8.36 18.23 -3.19
C ALA A 74 -9.35 17.18 -2.67
N SER A 75 -8.91 16.33 -1.74
CA SER A 75 -9.73 15.23 -1.20
C SER A 75 -10.60 15.64 -0.02
N HIS A 76 -10.12 16.57 0.82
CA HIS A 76 -10.74 16.90 2.11
C HIS A 76 -11.20 18.35 2.23
N GLY A 77 -10.87 19.20 1.26
CA GLY A 77 -11.30 20.61 1.20
C GLY A 77 -10.48 21.57 2.07
N ASP A 78 -9.49 21.08 2.82
CA ASP A 78 -8.52 21.88 3.58
C ASP A 78 -7.15 21.19 3.61
N ASP A 79 -6.07 21.91 3.94
CA ASP A 79 -4.76 21.28 4.16
C ASP A 79 -4.78 20.37 5.41
N LEU A 80 -3.77 19.49 5.55
CA LEU A 80 -3.71 18.51 6.63
C LEU A 80 -3.89 19.13 8.02
N TRP A 81 -3.31 20.31 8.25
CA TRP A 81 -3.32 20.97 9.55
C TRP A 81 -4.62 21.73 9.78
N GLY A 82 -5.15 22.40 8.75
CA GLY A 82 -6.49 23.01 8.78
C GLY A 82 -7.59 21.97 9.04
N TYR A 83 -7.53 20.84 8.32
CA TYR A 83 -8.42 19.70 8.54
C TYR A 83 -8.30 19.14 9.96
N ALA A 84 -7.07 18.95 10.48
CA ALA A 84 -6.86 18.46 11.84
C ALA A 84 -7.44 19.41 12.90
N ALA A 85 -7.35 20.72 12.71
CA ALA A 85 -7.94 21.72 13.61
C ALA A 85 -9.48 21.60 13.67
N GLY A 86 -10.13 21.33 12.54
CA GLY A 86 -11.57 21.06 12.46
C GLY A 86 -11.99 19.66 12.95
N ASN A 87 -11.04 18.72 13.08
CA ASN A 87 -11.31 17.31 13.35
C ASN A 87 -10.49 16.79 14.56
N PRO A 88 -10.94 17.01 15.81
CA PRO A 88 -10.19 16.65 17.01
C PRO A 88 -9.79 15.16 17.10
N ALA A 89 -10.63 14.25 16.59
CA ALA A 89 -10.30 12.82 16.56
C ALA A 89 -9.11 12.51 15.64
N HIS A 90 -9.03 13.21 14.50
CA HIS A 90 -7.90 13.08 13.57
C HIS A 90 -6.63 13.73 14.14
N SER A 91 -6.74 14.95 14.69
CA SER A 91 -5.64 15.60 15.40
C SER A 91 -5.09 14.74 16.53
N LYS A 92 -5.96 14.09 17.32
CA LYS A 92 -5.54 13.14 18.34
C LYS A 92 -4.79 11.95 17.75
N LEU A 93 -5.26 11.37 16.64
CA LEU A 93 -4.60 10.23 15.99
C LEU A 93 -3.20 10.59 15.48
N ILE A 94 -3.02 11.79 14.91
CA ILE A 94 -1.71 12.33 14.53
C ILE A 94 -0.80 12.44 15.76
N ASN A 95 -1.29 13.05 16.84
CA ASN A 95 -0.53 13.23 18.07
C ASN A 95 -0.13 11.89 18.71
N ASP A 96 -1.04 10.91 18.76
CA ASP A 96 -0.75 9.56 19.26
C ASP A 96 0.31 8.86 18.38
N ALA A 97 0.24 9.02 17.06
CA ALA A 97 1.22 8.48 16.12
C ALA A 97 2.61 9.13 16.28
N MET A 98 2.67 10.45 16.46
CA MET A 98 3.94 11.16 16.72
C MET A 98 4.53 10.79 18.07
N ALA A 99 3.70 10.64 19.10
CA ALA A 99 4.10 10.20 20.43
C ALA A 99 4.68 8.78 20.43
N CYS A 100 4.07 7.85 19.67
CA CYS A 100 4.57 6.47 19.58
C CYS A 100 5.92 6.39 18.83
N ASN A 101 6.15 7.27 17.85
CA ASN A 101 7.46 7.38 17.20
C ASN A 101 8.54 7.93 18.16
N ALA A 102 8.18 8.84 19.07
CA ALA A 102 9.11 9.41 20.03
C ALA A 102 9.73 8.37 20.97
N SER A 103 8.99 7.32 21.36
CA SER A 103 9.51 6.28 22.25
C SER A 103 10.62 5.41 21.61
N MET A 104 10.74 5.44 20.28
CA MET A 104 11.82 4.79 19.53
C MET A 104 12.96 5.75 19.22
N VAL A 105 12.63 6.99 18.86
CA VAL A 105 13.60 7.98 18.38
C VAL A 105 14.38 8.62 19.53
N VAL A 106 13.72 8.98 20.63
CA VAL A 106 14.38 9.69 21.75
C VAL A 106 15.49 8.84 22.39
N PRO A 107 15.30 7.54 22.70
CA PRO A 107 16.40 6.70 23.20
C PRO A 107 17.58 6.66 22.23
N ALA A 108 17.34 6.55 20.91
CA ALA A 108 18.41 6.57 19.92
C ALA A 108 19.18 7.91 19.87
N ILE A 109 18.49 9.03 20.11
CA ILE A 109 19.11 10.35 20.24
C ILE A 109 19.95 10.42 21.52
N VAL A 110 19.44 9.94 22.65
CA VAL A 110 20.16 9.94 23.93
C VAL A 110 21.42 9.08 23.80
N ASP A 111 21.31 7.85 23.31
CA ASP A 111 22.45 6.93 23.22
C ASP A 111 23.50 7.40 22.20
N GLY A 112 23.08 7.96 21.05
CA GLY A 112 23.99 8.30 19.96
C GLY A 112 24.42 9.76 19.89
N CYS A 113 23.67 10.67 20.50
CA CYS A 113 23.77 12.11 20.24
C CYS A 113 23.58 13.00 21.49
N THR A 114 23.59 12.49 22.74
CA THR A 114 23.37 13.33 23.94
C THR A 114 24.23 14.60 23.96
N GLY A 115 25.48 14.56 23.48
CA GLY A 115 26.36 15.74 23.46
C GLY A 115 25.84 16.93 22.63
N VAL A 116 24.80 16.78 21.79
CA VAL A 116 24.15 17.94 21.15
C VAL A 116 23.46 18.84 22.17
N PHE A 117 23.10 18.31 23.34
CA PHE A 117 22.40 18.98 24.42
C PHE A 117 23.33 19.61 25.48
N ASP A 118 24.64 19.42 25.34
CA ASP A 118 25.62 19.96 26.28
C ASP A 118 25.57 21.50 26.31
N GLY A 119 25.52 22.06 27.52
CA GLY A 119 25.50 23.50 27.77
C GLY A 119 24.15 24.19 27.53
N LEU A 120 23.10 23.44 27.19
CA LEU A 120 21.74 23.96 27.06
C LEU A 120 21.01 23.94 28.41
N ALA A 121 20.32 25.02 28.77
CA ALA A 121 19.43 25.07 29.93
C ALA A 121 17.95 25.05 29.54
N THR A 122 17.62 25.54 28.34
CA THR A 122 16.26 25.61 27.81
C THR A 122 16.19 25.11 26.37
N VAL A 123 15.21 24.26 26.07
CA VAL A 123 14.94 23.76 24.71
C VAL A 123 13.47 23.96 24.39
N VAL A 124 13.18 24.55 23.22
CA VAL A 124 11.81 24.61 22.68
C VAL A 124 11.63 23.52 21.61
N ASP A 125 10.64 22.65 21.79
CA ASP A 125 10.21 21.65 20.78
C ASP A 125 9.10 22.28 19.93
N VAL A 126 9.44 22.65 18.69
CA VAL A 126 8.53 23.29 17.74
C VAL A 126 7.82 22.23 16.92
N GLY A 127 6.48 22.27 16.88
CA GLY A 127 5.67 21.16 16.36
C GLY A 127 5.71 19.94 17.29
N GLY A 128 5.83 20.18 18.61
CA GLY A 128 6.04 19.14 19.61
C GLY A 128 4.79 18.29 19.91
N GLY A 129 3.65 18.62 19.32
CA GLY A 129 2.38 17.92 19.45
C GLY A 129 1.89 17.92 20.89
N ASN A 130 1.52 16.74 21.38
CA ASN A 130 1.12 16.54 22.77
C ASN A 130 2.28 16.63 23.80
N GLY A 131 3.52 16.93 23.36
CA GLY A 131 4.69 17.12 24.22
C GLY A 131 5.38 15.82 24.67
N THR A 132 4.97 14.66 24.18
CA THR A 132 5.56 13.36 24.58
C THR A 132 7.06 13.28 24.26
N THR A 133 7.49 13.80 23.11
CA THR A 133 8.90 13.82 22.70
C THR A 133 9.73 14.58 23.72
N LEU A 134 9.35 15.83 23.99
CA LEU A 134 10.04 16.70 24.93
C LEU A 134 9.99 16.16 26.36
N GLN A 135 8.88 15.59 26.80
CA GLN A 135 8.79 14.94 28.11
C GLN A 135 9.81 13.80 28.23
N THR A 136 9.93 12.95 27.21
CA THR A 136 10.87 11.84 27.20
C THR A 136 12.31 12.34 27.23
N LEU A 137 12.59 13.42 26.49
CA LEU A 137 13.90 14.05 26.45
C LEU A 137 14.29 14.67 27.80
N VAL A 138 13.41 15.46 28.42
CA VAL A 138 13.66 16.11 29.73
C VAL A 138 13.84 15.07 30.84
N LYS A 139 13.13 13.93 30.79
CA LYS A 139 13.35 12.81 31.73
C LYS A 139 14.73 12.17 31.56
N ALA A 140 15.23 12.05 30.33
CA ALA A 140 16.54 11.48 30.04
C ALA A 140 17.69 12.48 30.27
N ILE A 141 17.39 13.79 30.16
CA ILE A 141 18.36 14.89 30.26
C ILE A 141 17.85 15.91 31.29
N PRO A 142 17.95 15.61 32.60
CA PRO A 142 17.22 16.34 33.64
C PRO A 142 17.66 17.78 33.88
N TRP A 143 18.77 18.23 33.29
CA TRP A 143 19.24 19.62 33.43
C TRP A 143 18.56 20.60 32.46
N ILE A 144 17.78 20.10 31.50
CA ILE A 144 17.09 20.91 30.51
C ILE A 144 15.65 21.18 30.95
N ASN A 145 15.22 22.43 30.81
CA ASN A 145 13.82 22.81 30.89
C ASN A 145 13.22 22.84 29.48
N GLY A 146 12.06 22.20 29.30
CA GLY A 146 11.41 22.09 28.00
C GLY A 146 10.25 23.07 27.81
N ILE A 147 10.17 23.70 26.64
CA ILE A 147 8.97 24.39 26.14
C ILE A 147 8.39 23.57 24.99
N ASN A 148 7.22 22.97 25.16
CA ASN A 148 6.47 22.35 24.06
C ASN A 148 5.67 23.42 23.32
N PHE A 149 5.97 23.64 22.05
CA PHE A 149 5.37 24.68 21.23
C PHE A 149 4.65 24.09 20.02
N ASP A 150 3.33 24.31 19.95
CA ASP A 150 2.48 23.83 18.86
C ASP A 150 1.27 24.76 18.69
N LEU A 151 0.41 24.47 17.71
CA LEU A 151 -0.83 25.21 17.48
C LEU A 151 -1.70 25.23 18.74
N PRO A 152 -2.44 26.32 19.01
CA PRO A 152 -3.25 26.46 20.23
C PRO A 152 -4.18 25.28 20.50
N HIS A 153 -4.88 24.78 19.49
CA HIS A 153 -5.81 23.66 19.63
C HIS A 153 -5.12 22.33 20.00
N VAL A 154 -3.86 22.14 19.61
CA VAL A 154 -3.05 20.97 19.95
C VAL A 154 -2.60 21.06 21.41
N ILE A 155 -2.10 22.23 21.80
CA ILE A 155 -1.64 22.51 23.16
C ILE A 155 -2.80 22.44 24.18
N ASP A 156 -3.97 22.95 23.84
CA ASP A 156 -5.16 22.88 24.69
C ASP A 156 -5.57 21.44 25.01
N ALA A 157 -5.29 20.50 24.09
CA ALA A 157 -5.54 19.07 24.25
C ALA A 157 -4.36 18.29 24.86
N ALA A 158 -3.19 18.92 25.03
CA ALA A 158 -1.98 18.26 25.48
C ALA A 158 -2.05 17.92 26.98
N PRO A 159 -1.65 16.70 27.38
CA PRO A 159 -1.57 16.33 28.79
C PRO A 159 -0.47 17.12 29.51
N LYS A 160 -0.66 17.37 30.80
CA LYS A 160 0.41 17.99 31.63
C LYS A 160 1.61 17.06 31.74
N HIS A 161 2.79 17.63 31.65
CA HIS A 161 4.06 16.92 31.71
C HIS A 161 5.02 17.64 32.67
N ASP A 162 5.56 16.91 33.65
CA ASP A 162 6.52 17.49 34.60
C ASP A 162 7.79 17.96 33.87
N GLY A 163 8.24 19.18 34.15
CA GLY A 163 9.42 19.78 33.51
C GLY A 163 9.19 20.29 32.09
N VAL A 164 7.94 20.30 31.61
CA VAL A 164 7.55 20.81 30.29
C VAL A 164 6.50 21.91 30.43
N GLU A 165 6.81 23.08 29.90
CA GLU A 165 5.85 24.18 29.72
C GLU A 165 5.17 24.06 28.35
N HIS A 166 3.85 24.15 28.30
CA HIS A 166 3.09 24.11 27.05
C HIS A 166 2.74 25.52 26.59
N VAL A 167 3.10 25.87 25.36
CA VAL A 167 2.89 27.21 24.79
C VAL A 167 2.22 27.08 23.41
N GLY A 168 1.00 27.60 23.29
CA GLY A 168 0.28 27.66 22.02
C GLY A 168 0.75 28.83 21.14
N GLY A 169 0.98 28.58 19.85
CA GLY A 169 1.30 29.62 18.88
C GLY A 169 1.50 29.09 17.47
N ASP A 170 2.02 29.94 16.59
CA ASP A 170 2.28 29.62 15.18
C ASP A 170 3.77 29.84 14.88
N MET A 171 4.45 28.78 14.45
CA MET A 171 5.88 28.79 14.12
C MET A 171 6.21 29.68 12.92
N PHE A 172 5.24 29.99 12.05
CA PHE A 172 5.42 30.94 10.96
C PHE A 172 5.41 32.40 11.42
N LEU A 173 4.89 32.67 12.62
CA LEU A 173 4.85 34.01 13.22
C LEU A 173 6.00 34.24 14.20
N SER A 174 6.16 33.37 15.20
CA SER A 174 7.21 33.50 16.20
C SER A 174 7.44 32.20 16.98
N ILE A 175 8.66 31.97 17.44
CA ILE A 175 9.03 30.83 18.28
C ILE A 175 9.51 31.34 19.65
N PRO A 176 9.09 30.73 20.78
CA PRO A 176 9.57 31.10 22.12
C PRO A 176 11.10 31.10 22.24
N LYS A 177 11.66 32.05 23.00
CA LYS A 177 13.12 32.13 23.20
C LYS A 177 13.61 30.94 24.04
N ALA A 178 14.68 30.29 23.59
CA ALA A 178 15.33 29.18 24.29
C ALA A 178 16.81 29.08 23.88
N ASP A 179 17.64 28.31 24.61
CA ASP A 179 19.03 28.07 24.20
C ASP A 179 19.12 27.23 22.92
N ALA A 180 18.12 26.39 22.65
CA ALA A 180 18.01 25.66 21.39
C ALA A 180 16.56 25.45 20.95
N VAL A 181 16.38 25.34 19.63
CA VAL A 181 15.14 24.85 19.01
C VAL A 181 15.34 23.39 18.62
N PHE A 182 14.41 22.54 18.99
CA PHE A 182 14.31 21.14 18.59
C PHE A 182 13.10 20.99 17.66
N MET A 183 13.28 20.28 16.55
CA MET A 183 12.21 19.92 15.60
C MET A 183 12.38 18.47 15.19
N LYS A 184 11.28 17.72 15.20
CA LYS A 184 11.27 16.30 14.80
C LYS A 184 10.08 16.04 13.91
N ARG A 185 10.32 15.71 12.63
CA ARG A 185 9.26 15.46 11.64
C ARG A 185 8.31 16.64 11.52
N VAL A 186 8.89 17.78 11.17
CA VAL A 186 8.19 19.07 11.02
C VAL A 186 8.57 19.70 9.69
N LEU A 187 9.86 19.80 9.39
CA LEU A 187 10.33 20.46 8.16
C LEU A 187 10.02 19.62 6.92
N HIS A 188 9.75 18.32 7.09
CA HIS A 188 9.32 17.48 5.98
C HIS A 188 7.89 17.76 5.50
N ASP A 189 7.06 18.43 6.30
CA ASP A 189 5.68 18.77 5.93
C ASP A 189 5.59 19.96 4.97
N TRP A 190 6.70 20.66 4.78
CA TRP A 190 6.74 21.96 4.11
C TRP A 190 7.71 21.98 2.93
N GLY A 191 7.40 22.85 1.96
CA GLY A 191 8.32 23.20 0.88
C GLY A 191 9.50 24.04 1.36
N ASP A 192 10.49 24.23 0.50
CA ASP A 192 11.77 24.86 0.88
C ASP A 192 11.60 26.33 1.31
N GLU A 193 10.70 27.09 0.69
CA GLU A 193 10.44 28.50 1.07
C GLU A 193 9.86 28.61 2.49
N ASP A 194 8.90 27.76 2.83
CA ASP A 194 8.30 27.70 4.16
C ASP A 194 9.30 27.20 5.21
N CYS A 195 10.09 26.18 4.88
CA CYS A 195 11.20 25.74 5.73
C CYS A 195 12.20 26.86 6.02
N ILE A 196 12.57 27.67 5.01
CA ILE A 196 13.45 28.82 5.21
C ILE A 196 12.83 29.82 6.18
N ARG A 197 11.52 30.11 6.07
CA ARG A 197 10.80 30.99 6.98
C ARG A 197 10.80 30.46 8.42
N ILE A 198 10.47 29.18 8.61
CA ILE A 198 10.51 28.51 9.91
C ILE A 198 11.92 28.58 10.51
N LEU A 199 12.94 28.22 9.72
CA LEU A 199 14.34 28.21 10.16
C LEU A 199 14.87 29.61 10.51
N ARG A 200 14.40 30.67 9.84
CA ARG A 200 14.71 32.06 10.22
C ARG A 200 14.09 32.42 11.58
N ASN A 201 12.84 32.05 11.81
CA ASN A 201 12.20 32.23 13.13
C ASN A 201 12.92 31.42 14.22
N CYS A 202 13.42 30.22 13.89
CA CYS A 202 14.24 29.42 14.81
C CYS A 202 15.55 30.15 15.16
N LYS A 203 16.20 30.75 14.16
CA LYS A 203 17.43 31.52 14.36
C LYS A 203 17.19 32.76 15.23
N GLU A 204 16.06 33.42 15.09
CA GLU A 204 15.69 34.52 15.98
C GLU A 204 15.42 34.05 17.40
N ALA A 205 14.89 32.83 17.59
CA ALA A 205 14.53 32.28 18.89
C ALA A 205 15.73 31.88 19.78
N ILE A 206 16.92 31.71 19.20
CA ILE A 206 18.12 31.22 19.89
C ILE A 206 19.21 32.30 20.06
N PRO A 207 20.10 32.20 21.05
CA PRO A 207 21.26 33.07 21.17
C PRO A 207 22.21 32.97 19.97
N GLU A 208 22.73 34.10 19.48
CA GLU A 208 23.57 34.13 18.27
C GLU A 208 24.93 33.42 18.43
N ASP A 209 25.48 33.42 19.65
CA ASP A 209 26.83 32.94 19.96
C ASP A 209 26.90 31.44 20.31
N LYS A 210 25.87 30.92 20.99
CA LYS A 210 25.83 29.54 21.52
C LYS A 210 24.58 28.74 21.13
N GLY A 211 23.58 29.40 20.54
CA GLY A 211 22.31 28.78 20.17
C GLY A 211 22.46 27.75 19.08
N LYS A 212 21.55 26.77 19.05
CA LYS A 212 21.52 25.77 17.98
C LYS A 212 20.09 25.35 17.61
N VAL A 213 19.93 24.89 16.37
CA VAL A 213 18.72 24.22 15.90
C VAL A 213 19.04 22.74 15.72
N ILE A 214 18.26 21.88 16.37
CA ILE A 214 18.40 20.42 16.34
C ILE A 214 17.24 19.87 15.52
N ILE A 215 17.56 19.26 14.38
CA ILE A 215 16.57 18.75 13.42
C ILE A 215 16.68 17.23 13.38
N VAL A 216 15.55 16.55 13.56
CA VAL A 216 15.44 15.09 13.51
C VAL A 216 14.47 14.71 12.39
N GLU A 217 15.03 14.39 11.24
CA GLU A 217 14.30 14.11 10.00
C GLU A 217 14.89 12.90 9.27
N ALA A 218 14.14 12.34 8.32
CA ALA A 218 14.70 11.41 7.37
C ALA A 218 15.59 12.16 6.35
N VAL A 219 16.70 11.53 5.97
CA VAL A 219 17.62 12.07 4.97
C VAL A 219 17.78 11.03 3.87
N ILE A 220 17.41 11.38 2.65
CA ILE A 220 17.56 10.52 1.48
C ILE A 220 19.05 10.37 1.19
N VAL A 221 19.51 9.12 1.08
CA VAL A 221 20.90 8.79 0.77
C VAL A 221 20.90 8.08 -0.59
N GLU A 222 21.52 8.71 -1.58
CA GLU A 222 21.45 8.25 -2.98
C GLU A 222 22.54 7.21 -3.31
N GLU A 223 23.66 7.23 -2.60
CA GLU A 223 24.86 6.42 -2.90
C GLU A 223 24.78 4.96 -2.43
N ASP A 224 23.84 4.59 -1.55
CA ASP A 224 23.64 3.20 -1.09
C ASP A 224 22.18 2.76 -1.28
N ARG A 225 21.81 2.51 -2.54
CA ARG A 225 20.49 1.97 -2.91
C ARG A 225 20.30 0.51 -2.48
N SER A 226 21.38 -0.19 -2.08
CA SER A 226 21.39 -1.65 -1.91
C SER A 226 21.34 -2.14 -0.46
N ARG A 227 21.52 -1.25 0.53
CA ARG A 227 21.48 -1.61 1.96
C ARG A 227 20.84 -0.49 2.80
N GLY A 228 19.96 -0.87 3.73
CA GLY A 228 19.49 0.00 4.82
C GLY A 228 18.03 0.45 4.74
N LEU A 229 17.74 1.62 5.33
CA LEU A 229 16.39 2.19 5.50
C LEU A 229 15.90 3.01 4.29
N SER A 230 16.58 2.95 3.13
CA SER A 230 16.27 3.75 1.94
C SER A 230 14.84 3.54 1.44
N ASP A 231 14.35 2.29 1.48
CA ASP A 231 12.96 1.92 1.24
C ASP A 231 11.97 2.76 2.05
N VAL A 232 12.25 2.93 3.35
CA VAL A 232 11.33 3.61 4.28
C VAL A 232 11.40 5.13 4.08
N ARG A 233 12.59 5.66 3.78
CA ARG A 233 12.79 7.09 3.54
C ARG A 233 12.11 7.56 2.25
N LEU A 234 12.29 6.83 1.16
CA LEU A 234 11.63 7.15 -0.12
C LEU A 234 10.12 6.94 -0.04
N MET A 235 9.67 5.98 0.75
CA MET A 235 8.25 5.77 0.97
C MET A 235 7.66 6.89 1.83
N LEU A 236 8.38 7.40 2.83
CA LEU A 236 7.98 8.59 3.59
C LEU A 236 7.92 9.84 2.69
N ASP A 237 8.82 9.98 1.72
CA ASP A 237 8.77 11.03 0.69
C ASP A 237 7.44 10.99 -0.09
N MET A 238 7.00 9.79 -0.51
CA MET A 238 5.71 9.62 -1.17
C MET A 238 4.53 9.95 -0.26
N VAL A 239 4.62 9.62 1.04
CA VAL A 239 3.61 10.00 2.03
C VAL A 239 3.51 11.52 2.18
N MET A 240 4.65 12.22 2.27
CA MET A 240 4.65 13.69 2.35
C MET A 240 4.05 14.31 1.09
N MET A 241 4.42 13.81 -0.10
CA MET A 241 3.84 14.27 -1.37
C MET A 241 2.31 14.05 -1.43
N ALA A 242 1.81 12.92 -0.93
CA ALA A 242 0.38 12.61 -0.99
C ALA A 242 -0.46 13.32 0.08
N GLN A 243 0.14 13.75 1.20
CA GLN A 243 -0.60 14.16 2.40
C GLN A 243 -0.42 15.63 2.76
N THR A 244 0.60 16.29 2.23
CA THR A 244 0.93 17.68 2.54
C THR A 244 0.90 18.53 1.28
N ASN A 245 1.00 19.85 1.43
CA ASN A 245 0.89 20.75 0.28
C ASN A 245 2.14 20.72 -0.61
N ASN A 246 3.32 20.76 0.00
CA ASN A 246 4.62 20.80 -0.68
C ASN A 246 5.71 20.06 0.12
N GLY A 247 5.32 19.20 1.06
CA GLY A 247 6.24 18.45 1.89
C GLY A 247 7.02 17.42 1.09
N LYS A 248 8.25 17.17 1.52
CA LYS A 248 9.18 16.23 0.90
C LYS A 248 10.26 15.80 1.88
N GLU A 249 10.79 14.61 1.66
CA GLU A 249 12.06 14.19 2.24
C GLU A 249 13.21 14.68 1.37
N ARG A 250 14.30 15.11 2.02
CA ARG A 250 15.40 15.80 1.36
C ARG A 250 16.67 14.97 1.38
N THR A 251 17.44 15.09 0.30
CA THR A 251 18.83 14.62 0.25
C THR A 251 19.73 15.47 1.14
N GLU A 252 20.93 14.98 1.44
CA GLU A 252 21.94 15.78 2.15
C GLU A 252 22.29 17.08 1.41
N ALA A 253 22.36 17.04 0.07
CA ALA A 253 22.64 18.22 -0.75
C ALA A 253 21.51 19.26 -0.70
N GLU A 254 20.25 18.82 -0.68
CA GLU A 254 19.10 19.69 -0.48
C GLU A 254 19.08 20.29 0.92
N TRP A 255 19.35 19.48 1.97
CA TRP A 255 19.47 19.98 3.35
C TRP A 255 20.56 21.05 3.48
N LYS A 256 21.73 20.82 2.87
CA LYS A 256 22.82 21.81 2.82
C LYS A 256 22.36 23.13 2.20
N SER A 257 21.67 23.05 1.07
CA SER A 257 21.20 24.22 0.33
C SER A 257 20.14 24.99 1.13
N LEU A 258 19.19 24.26 1.73
CA LEU A 258 18.14 24.81 2.58
C LEU A 258 18.71 25.54 3.82
N LEU A 259 19.60 24.90 4.56
CA LEU A 259 20.23 25.48 5.75
C LEU A 259 21.08 26.72 5.40
N SER A 260 21.79 26.68 4.27
CA SER A 260 22.55 27.83 3.78
C SER A 260 21.63 29.01 3.43
N ALA A 261 20.52 28.75 2.74
CA ALA A 261 19.53 29.77 2.37
C ALA A 261 18.79 30.38 3.58
N ALA A 262 18.64 29.59 4.65
CA ALA A 262 18.15 30.08 5.95
C ALA A 262 19.19 30.85 6.76
N GLY A 263 20.44 30.93 6.30
CA GLY A 263 21.50 31.73 6.91
C GLY A 263 22.30 31.01 7.99
N PHE A 264 22.36 29.68 7.96
CA PHE A 264 23.26 28.87 8.79
C PHE A 264 24.58 28.66 8.06
N SER A 265 25.69 29.03 8.69
CA SER A 265 27.04 28.91 8.11
C SER A 265 27.70 27.55 8.36
N ARG A 266 27.17 26.77 9.30
CA ARG A 266 27.70 25.46 9.72
C ARG A 266 26.54 24.53 10.06
N TYR A 267 26.67 23.28 9.67
CA TYR A 267 25.75 22.20 10.05
C TYR A 267 26.53 20.89 10.20
N THR A 268 25.93 19.90 10.85
CA THR A 268 26.48 18.56 10.98
C THR A 268 25.32 17.58 10.95
N ILE A 269 25.41 16.56 10.10
CA ILE A 269 24.44 15.48 10.02
C ILE A 269 25.04 14.26 10.74
N LYS A 270 24.27 13.67 11.66
CA LYS A 270 24.65 12.44 12.35
C LYS A 270 23.55 11.40 12.15
N PRO A 271 23.86 10.20 11.62
CA PRO A 271 22.87 9.14 11.54
C PRO A 271 22.56 8.62 12.95
N ILE A 272 21.27 8.43 13.23
CA ILE A 272 20.79 7.74 14.44
C ILE A 272 20.14 6.41 14.04
N PRO A 273 20.42 5.29 14.75
CA PRO A 273 19.86 3.99 14.43
C PRO A 273 18.44 3.86 14.98
N ALA A 274 17.52 4.71 14.52
CA ALA A 274 16.11 4.64 14.89
C ALA A 274 15.35 3.72 13.91
N VAL A 275 14.59 2.78 14.45
CA VAL A 275 13.71 1.91 13.65
C VAL A 275 12.58 2.76 13.07
N GLN A 276 12.44 2.74 11.74
CA GLN A 276 11.32 3.37 11.05
C GLN A 276 10.31 2.30 10.61
N SER A 277 9.01 2.63 10.69
CA SER A 277 7.96 1.75 10.19
C SER A 277 7.93 1.78 8.66
N ARG A 278 7.91 0.61 8.03
CA ARG A 278 7.59 0.50 6.60
C ARG A 278 6.08 0.70 6.43
N TYR A 279 5.64 1.67 5.64
CA TYR A 279 4.23 1.80 5.25
C TYR A 279 4.01 1.05 3.92
N GLY A 280 2.81 0.48 3.75
CA GLY A 280 2.44 -0.36 2.60
C GLY A 280 1.76 0.43 1.48
N THR A 281 2.34 1.55 1.05
CA THR A 281 1.73 2.45 0.05
C THR A 281 2.19 2.19 -1.38
N ASP A 282 3.08 1.21 -1.59
CA ASP A 282 3.60 0.82 -2.92
C ASP A 282 2.48 0.65 -3.98
N PRO A 283 1.34 -0.03 -3.70
CA PRO A 283 0.25 -0.16 -4.69
C PRO A 283 -0.39 1.17 -5.09
N LEU A 284 -0.44 2.15 -4.18
CA LEU A 284 -1.04 3.47 -4.45
C LEU A 284 -0.12 4.33 -5.34
N VAL A 285 1.20 4.16 -5.21
CA VAL A 285 2.15 4.80 -6.14
C VAL A 285 2.09 4.13 -7.52
N LEU A 286 1.94 2.80 -7.57
CA LEU A 286 1.72 2.07 -8.83
C LEU A 286 0.42 2.51 -9.52
N LYS A 287 -0.68 2.61 -8.76
CA LYS A 287 -1.95 3.18 -9.25
C LYS A 287 -1.72 4.54 -9.90
N CYS A 288 -1.03 5.45 -9.20
CA CYS A 288 -0.69 6.77 -9.72
C CYS A 288 0.07 6.66 -11.06
N ALA A 289 1.11 5.82 -11.15
CA ALA A 289 1.87 5.64 -12.38
C ALA A 289 1.04 5.10 -13.56
N ILE A 290 0.08 4.20 -13.30
CA ILE A 290 -0.87 3.66 -14.29
C ILE A 290 -1.88 4.73 -14.74
N GLU A 291 -2.38 5.55 -13.81
CA GLU A 291 -3.31 6.65 -14.12
C GLU A 291 -2.63 7.75 -14.94
N LEU A 292 -1.35 8.01 -14.66
CA LEU A 292 -0.52 8.98 -15.38
C LEU A 292 -0.09 8.50 -16.77
N GLY A 293 -0.14 7.19 -17.05
CA GLY A 293 0.29 6.61 -18.33
C GLY A 293 1.81 6.60 -18.51
N ILE A 294 2.57 6.49 -17.41
CA ILE A 294 4.04 6.55 -17.44
C ILE A 294 4.62 5.38 -18.25
N ALA A 295 4.13 4.16 -18.02
CA ALA A 295 4.62 2.98 -18.73
C ALA A 295 4.25 3.03 -20.22
N ASP A 296 3.02 3.46 -20.52
CA ASP A 296 2.53 3.62 -21.89
C ASP A 296 3.36 4.64 -22.68
N ALA A 297 3.69 5.79 -22.07
CA ALA A 297 4.51 6.82 -22.70
C ALA A 297 5.90 6.27 -23.12
N ILE A 298 6.58 5.53 -22.24
CA ILE A 298 7.89 4.95 -22.53
C ILE A 298 7.79 3.83 -23.58
N GLU A 299 6.73 3.01 -23.52
CA GLU A 299 6.50 1.95 -24.51
C GLU A 299 6.28 2.54 -25.92
N VAL A 300 5.43 3.56 -26.03
CA VAL A 300 5.14 4.26 -27.30
C VAL A 300 6.39 4.94 -27.86
N ALA A 301 7.23 5.52 -27.00
CA ALA A 301 8.49 6.12 -27.42
C ALA A 301 9.50 5.08 -27.93
N GLY A 302 9.41 3.82 -27.47
CA GLY A 302 10.30 2.72 -27.87
C GLY A 302 11.75 2.85 -27.38
N ARG A 303 12.03 3.80 -26.48
CA ARG A 303 13.36 4.09 -25.93
C ARG A 303 13.26 4.68 -24.52
N PRO A 304 14.36 4.72 -23.74
CA PRO A 304 14.39 5.48 -22.50
C PRO A 304 14.03 6.96 -22.74
N MET A 305 13.29 7.56 -21.81
CA MET A 305 12.84 8.96 -21.86
C MET A 305 13.44 9.76 -20.71
N THR A 306 13.87 11.00 -20.97
CA THR A 306 14.29 11.91 -19.89
C THR A 306 13.09 12.35 -19.04
N LEU A 307 13.34 12.92 -17.86
CA LEU A 307 12.28 13.50 -17.03
C LEU A 307 11.47 14.56 -17.79
N ASP A 308 12.15 15.42 -18.58
CA ASP A 308 11.53 16.47 -19.38
C ASP A 308 10.60 15.90 -20.45
N GLU A 309 11.06 14.88 -21.18
CA GLU A 309 10.27 14.20 -22.20
C GLU A 309 9.05 13.51 -21.59
N LEU A 310 9.24 12.83 -20.46
CA LEU A 310 8.17 12.13 -19.76
C LEU A 310 7.13 13.11 -19.22
N SER A 311 7.58 14.21 -18.60
CA SER A 311 6.74 15.32 -18.13
C SER A 311 5.92 15.92 -19.27
N ALA A 312 6.55 16.25 -20.40
CA ALA A 312 5.86 16.80 -21.56
C ALA A 312 4.83 15.83 -22.16
N THR A 313 5.16 14.54 -22.22
CA THR A 313 4.29 13.50 -22.81
C THR A 313 3.08 13.18 -21.93
N THR A 314 3.29 13.13 -20.61
CA THR A 314 2.24 12.76 -19.63
C THR A 314 1.48 13.97 -19.08
N GLY A 315 1.94 15.20 -19.39
CA GLY A 315 1.40 16.44 -18.84
C GLY A 315 1.70 16.64 -17.35
N CYS A 316 2.75 16.00 -16.81
CA CYS A 316 3.06 16.04 -15.38
C CYS A 316 3.98 17.20 -15.00
N ALA A 317 3.79 17.76 -13.80
CA ALA A 317 4.77 18.65 -13.18
C ALA A 317 6.06 17.89 -12.85
N GLN A 318 7.22 18.49 -13.15
CA GLN A 318 8.51 17.80 -13.09
C GLN A 318 8.90 17.34 -11.68
N ALA A 319 8.73 18.20 -10.67
CA ALA A 319 9.15 17.90 -9.29
C ALA A 319 8.43 16.67 -8.69
N PRO A 320 7.08 16.59 -8.68
CA PRO A 320 6.39 15.40 -8.17
C PRO A 320 6.61 14.16 -9.05
N LEU A 321 6.71 14.32 -10.38
CA LEU A 321 7.04 13.22 -11.28
C LEU A 321 8.41 12.63 -10.97
N TYR A 322 9.42 13.47 -10.71
CA TYR A 322 10.75 13.02 -10.33
C TYR A 322 10.73 12.18 -9.05
N GLY A 323 9.98 12.61 -8.03
CA GLY A 323 9.82 11.85 -6.78
C GLY A 323 9.21 10.46 -7.02
N ILE A 324 8.14 10.38 -7.83
CA ILE A 324 7.51 9.12 -8.22
C ILE A 324 8.49 8.21 -8.96
N MET A 325 9.21 8.74 -9.95
CA MET A 325 10.17 7.97 -10.73
C MET A 325 11.34 7.50 -9.87
N ARG A 326 11.87 8.34 -8.98
CA ARG A 326 12.91 7.97 -8.01
C ARG A 326 12.46 6.81 -7.13
N PHE A 327 11.23 6.86 -6.61
CA PHE A 327 10.65 5.77 -5.83
C PHE A 327 10.50 4.49 -6.65
N LEU A 328 9.93 4.56 -7.85
CA LEU A 328 9.67 3.37 -8.66
C LEU A 328 10.93 2.75 -9.28
N VAL A 329 11.96 3.55 -9.57
CA VAL A 329 13.29 3.06 -9.94
C VAL A 329 13.95 2.35 -8.76
N HIS A 330 13.86 2.90 -7.55
CA HIS A 330 14.35 2.25 -6.34
C HIS A 330 13.64 0.93 -6.05
N ARG A 331 12.33 0.84 -6.35
CA ARG A 331 11.55 -0.40 -6.30
C ARG A 331 11.84 -1.37 -7.46
N HIS A 332 12.74 -1.01 -8.38
CA HIS A 332 13.06 -1.77 -9.60
C HIS A 332 11.87 -1.98 -10.55
N VAL A 333 10.82 -1.16 -10.42
CA VAL A 333 9.68 -1.16 -11.34
C VAL A 333 10.11 -0.52 -12.66
N PHE A 334 10.82 0.61 -12.61
CA PHE A 334 11.45 1.23 -13.78
C PHE A 334 12.99 1.14 -13.69
N GLY A 335 13.65 1.25 -14.84
CA GLY A 335 15.10 1.35 -14.94
C GLY A 335 15.53 2.81 -15.09
N GLU A 336 16.75 3.11 -14.67
CA GLU A 336 17.41 4.41 -14.87
C GLU A 336 18.72 4.18 -15.64
N THR A 337 18.91 4.93 -16.71
CA THR A 337 20.10 4.90 -17.55
C THR A 337 20.67 6.31 -17.64
N CYS A 338 21.97 6.48 -17.39
CA CYS A 338 22.64 7.76 -17.61
C CYS A 338 23.26 7.77 -19.02
N THR A 339 22.94 8.79 -19.80
CA THR A 339 23.69 9.13 -21.02
C THR A 339 24.66 10.25 -20.67
N SER A 340 25.96 9.97 -20.79
CA SER A 340 27.01 10.97 -20.61
C SER A 340 27.23 11.71 -21.93
N ASP A 341 26.55 12.84 -22.11
CA ASP A 341 26.78 13.76 -23.23
C ASP A 341 27.59 14.98 -22.75
N ASP A 342 28.12 15.79 -23.67
CA ASP A 342 28.98 16.97 -23.38
C ASP A 342 28.32 18.04 -22.48
N SER A 343 27.01 17.94 -22.20
CA SER A 343 26.23 18.81 -21.31
C SER A 343 26.05 18.27 -19.87
N GLY A 344 26.58 17.08 -19.55
CA GLY A 344 26.43 16.40 -18.26
C GLY A 344 25.60 15.11 -18.34
N ASP A 345 25.59 14.34 -17.25
CA ASP A 345 24.84 13.09 -17.14
C ASP A 345 23.33 13.38 -17.05
N LEU A 346 22.57 13.00 -18.09
CA LEU A 346 21.10 13.05 -18.07
C LEU A 346 20.53 11.66 -17.76
N ALA A 347 19.83 11.56 -16.63
CA ALA A 347 19.08 10.36 -16.29
C ALA A 347 17.87 10.20 -17.22
N SER A 348 17.77 9.04 -17.85
CA SER A 348 16.62 8.60 -18.66
C SER A 348 16.00 7.37 -18.04
N TYR A 349 14.68 7.27 -18.11
CA TYR A 349 13.89 6.18 -17.53
C TYR A 349 13.51 5.15 -18.58
N ALA A 350 13.70 3.88 -18.26
CA ALA A 350 13.44 2.75 -19.14
C ALA A 350 12.43 1.77 -18.54
N LEU A 351 11.74 1.02 -19.40
CA LEU A 351 10.90 -0.08 -18.96
C LEU A 351 11.74 -1.28 -18.50
N THR A 352 11.27 -1.95 -17.44
CA THR A 352 11.76 -3.24 -16.97
C THR A 352 10.70 -4.31 -17.27
N PRO A 353 10.97 -5.61 -17.05
CA PRO A 353 9.93 -6.62 -17.10
C PRO A 353 8.72 -6.31 -16.19
N LEU A 354 8.92 -5.66 -15.04
CA LEU A 354 7.83 -5.30 -14.13
C LEU A 354 7.00 -4.13 -14.65
N SER A 355 7.61 -3.03 -15.11
CA SER A 355 6.82 -1.90 -15.65
C SER A 355 6.16 -2.22 -16.98
N ARG A 356 6.63 -3.20 -17.74
CA ARG A 356 5.91 -3.72 -18.92
C ARG A 356 4.55 -4.34 -18.58
N LEU A 357 4.39 -4.88 -17.37
CA LEU A 357 3.09 -5.35 -16.88
C LEU A 357 2.12 -4.19 -16.58
N LEU A 358 2.57 -2.93 -16.61
CA LEU A 358 1.74 -1.76 -16.36
C LEU A 358 1.29 -1.07 -17.65
N VAL A 359 1.77 -1.50 -18.81
CA VAL A 359 1.35 -0.99 -20.13
C VAL A 359 -0.08 -1.48 -20.39
N ARG A 360 -1.05 -0.57 -20.55
CA ARG A 360 -2.49 -0.92 -20.58
C ARG A 360 -2.86 -1.83 -21.74
N ASP A 361 -2.33 -1.54 -22.93
CA ASP A 361 -2.58 -2.34 -24.15
C ASP A 361 -1.61 -3.52 -24.31
N GLY A 362 -0.85 -3.86 -23.26
CA GLY A 362 0.07 -4.98 -23.26
C GLY A 362 -0.65 -6.34 -23.14
N GLN A 363 -0.17 -7.36 -23.86
CA GLN A 363 -0.78 -8.70 -23.84
C GLN A 363 -0.90 -9.35 -22.45
N ASN A 364 0.00 -8.98 -21.51
CA ASN A 364 0.02 -9.47 -20.14
C ASN A 364 -0.11 -8.31 -19.14
N SER A 365 -0.90 -7.29 -19.48
CA SER A 365 -1.09 -6.15 -18.59
C SER A 365 -1.76 -6.59 -17.29
N MET A 366 -1.25 -6.08 -16.18
CA MET A 366 -1.80 -6.19 -14.83
C MET A 366 -2.32 -4.84 -14.33
N ALA A 367 -2.38 -3.83 -15.21
CA ALA A 367 -2.80 -2.48 -14.86
C ALA A 367 -4.22 -2.46 -14.27
N GLU A 368 -5.18 -3.12 -14.91
CA GLU A 368 -6.58 -3.15 -14.46
C GLU A 368 -6.75 -3.90 -13.13
N LEU A 369 -5.96 -4.97 -12.88
CA LEU A 369 -5.95 -5.63 -11.58
C LEU A 369 -5.45 -4.69 -10.47
N VAL A 370 -4.39 -3.91 -10.72
CA VAL A 370 -3.90 -2.92 -9.74
C VAL A 370 -4.93 -1.82 -9.52
N LEU A 371 -5.59 -1.31 -10.57
CA LEU A 371 -6.64 -0.29 -10.46
C LEU A 371 -7.86 -0.80 -9.68
N PHE A 372 -8.25 -2.06 -9.89
CA PHE A 372 -9.32 -2.73 -9.15
C PHE A 372 -9.02 -2.82 -7.65
N GLU A 373 -7.90 -3.45 -7.28
CA GLU A 373 -7.50 -3.66 -5.88
C GLU A 373 -7.23 -2.35 -5.12
N THR A 374 -6.86 -1.28 -5.83
CA THR A 374 -6.60 0.04 -5.25
C THR A 374 -7.76 1.03 -5.44
N SER A 375 -8.92 0.54 -5.88
CA SER A 375 -10.13 1.35 -6.00
C SER A 375 -10.72 1.66 -4.62
N PRO A 376 -11.40 2.81 -4.44
CA PRO A 376 -12.07 3.12 -3.17
C PRO A 376 -13.10 2.06 -2.76
N VAL A 377 -13.79 1.45 -3.72
CA VAL A 377 -14.77 0.38 -3.49
C VAL A 377 -14.10 -0.84 -2.85
N MET A 378 -12.92 -1.23 -3.32
CA MET A 378 -12.18 -2.38 -2.80
C MET A 378 -11.39 -2.07 -1.52
N LEU A 379 -10.96 -0.83 -1.29
CA LEU A 379 -10.23 -0.46 -0.07
C LEU A 379 -11.16 -0.23 1.14
N THR A 380 -12.38 0.27 0.93
CA THR A 380 -13.30 0.60 2.04
C THR A 380 -13.62 -0.58 2.98
N PRO A 381 -13.93 -1.80 2.46
CA PRO A 381 -14.22 -2.98 3.29
C PRO A 381 -13.12 -3.35 4.28
N TRP A 382 -11.86 -3.03 4.00
CA TRP A 382 -10.73 -3.32 4.89
C TRP A 382 -10.87 -2.65 6.26
N HIS A 383 -11.52 -1.49 6.32
CA HIS A 383 -11.76 -0.78 7.59
C HIS A 383 -12.76 -1.51 8.50
N ALA A 384 -13.61 -2.38 7.95
CA ALA A 384 -14.57 -3.21 8.68
C ALA A 384 -14.01 -4.60 9.09
N LEU A 385 -12.80 -4.97 8.66
CA LEU A 385 -12.24 -6.29 8.97
C LEU A 385 -12.08 -6.51 10.49
N SER A 386 -11.69 -5.47 11.24
CA SER A 386 -11.47 -5.60 12.68
C SER A 386 -12.76 -5.84 13.48
N SER A 387 -13.88 -5.25 13.08
CA SER A 387 -15.19 -5.49 13.69
C SER A 387 -15.72 -6.87 13.28
N TYR A 388 -15.54 -7.27 12.02
CA TYR A 388 -15.91 -8.59 11.53
C TYR A 388 -15.23 -9.71 12.32
N VAL A 389 -13.90 -9.64 12.50
CA VAL A 389 -13.12 -10.63 13.27
C VAL A 389 -13.53 -10.69 14.75
N ARG A 390 -14.11 -9.62 15.32
CA ARG A 390 -14.65 -9.63 16.69
C ARG A 390 -16.02 -10.31 16.82
N GLY A 391 -16.52 -10.92 15.75
CA GLY A 391 -17.86 -11.51 15.68
C GLY A 391 -18.94 -10.55 15.20
N GLY A 392 -18.55 -9.42 14.59
CA GLY A 392 -19.49 -8.53 13.92
C GLY A 392 -20.05 -9.17 12.65
N ALA A 393 -21.37 -9.16 12.50
CA ALA A 393 -22.05 -9.30 11.21
C ALA A 393 -22.59 -7.91 10.82
N PRO A 394 -22.67 -7.56 9.53
CA PRO A 394 -22.43 -8.38 8.32
C PRO A 394 -20.95 -8.52 7.91
N THR A 395 -20.68 -9.18 6.78
CA THR A 395 -19.34 -9.30 6.17
C THR A 395 -18.76 -7.92 5.84
N PRO A 396 -17.44 -7.74 5.76
CA PRO A 396 -16.84 -6.41 5.61
C PRO A 396 -17.35 -5.63 4.39
N PHE A 397 -17.47 -6.27 3.22
CA PHE A 397 -18.02 -5.62 2.02
C PHE A 397 -19.47 -5.18 2.21
N LEU A 398 -20.32 -6.08 2.70
CA LEU A 398 -21.73 -5.81 2.97
C LEU A 398 -21.92 -4.69 4.02
N ALA A 399 -21.05 -4.65 5.03
CA ALA A 399 -21.05 -3.59 6.05
C ALA A 399 -20.70 -2.21 5.46
N SER A 400 -19.83 -2.17 4.46
CA SER A 400 -19.37 -0.94 3.82
C SER A 400 -20.31 -0.42 2.74
N HIS A 401 -20.89 -1.32 1.93
CA HIS A 401 -21.61 -0.96 0.71
C HIS A 401 -23.11 -1.26 0.75
N GLY A 402 -23.60 -1.96 1.78
CA GLY A 402 -25.01 -2.29 1.96
C GLY A 402 -25.52 -3.46 1.10
N ASP A 403 -24.66 -4.03 0.26
CA ASP A 403 -24.91 -5.25 -0.51
C ASP A 403 -23.62 -6.10 -0.62
N ASP A 404 -23.72 -7.35 -1.06
CA ASP A 404 -22.52 -8.13 -1.42
C ASP A 404 -21.85 -7.59 -2.70
N VAL A 405 -20.64 -8.06 -3.01
CA VAL A 405 -19.86 -7.55 -4.15
C VAL A 405 -20.56 -7.73 -5.49
N TRP A 406 -21.35 -8.79 -5.66
CA TRP A 406 -22.06 -9.09 -6.90
C TRP A 406 -23.33 -8.27 -7.05
N GLY A 407 -24.09 -8.10 -5.95
CA GLY A 407 -25.23 -7.20 -5.89
C GLY A 407 -24.82 -5.74 -6.12
N HIS A 408 -23.71 -5.32 -5.49
CA HIS A 408 -23.12 -4.01 -5.73
C HIS A 408 -22.70 -3.83 -7.19
N ALA A 409 -22.03 -4.81 -7.80
CA ALA A 409 -21.64 -4.76 -9.21
C ALA A 409 -22.84 -4.64 -10.16
N THR A 410 -23.96 -5.32 -9.84
CA THR A 410 -25.21 -5.24 -10.62
C THR A 410 -25.77 -3.81 -10.67
N GLY A 411 -25.66 -3.06 -9.57
CA GLY A 411 -26.06 -1.65 -9.50
C GLY A 411 -25.01 -0.65 -10.02
N ASN A 412 -23.77 -1.09 -10.26
CA ASN A 412 -22.64 -0.22 -10.58
C ASN A 412 -21.86 -0.74 -11.80
N PRO A 413 -22.28 -0.39 -13.04
CA PRO A 413 -21.67 -0.89 -14.27
C PRO A 413 -20.16 -0.62 -14.39
N GLU A 414 -19.68 0.52 -13.91
CA GLU A 414 -18.25 0.85 -13.90
C GLU A 414 -17.44 -0.11 -13.02
N HIS A 415 -17.98 -0.47 -11.85
CA HIS A 415 -17.34 -1.45 -10.96
C HIS A 415 -17.41 -2.86 -11.53
N SER A 416 -18.55 -3.25 -12.11
CA SER A 416 -18.70 -4.54 -12.82
C SER A 416 -17.69 -4.66 -13.97
N LYS A 417 -17.51 -3.60 -14.76
CA LYS A 417 -16.47 -3.55 -15.80
C LYS A 417 -15.07 -3.73 -15.21
N LEU A 418 -14.75 -3.02 -14.13
CA LEU A 418 -13.45 -3.09 -13.48
C LEU A 418 -13.13 -4.51 -12.93
N ILE A 419 -14.13 -5.19 -12.35
CA ILE A 419 -14.01 -6.61 -11.96
C ILE A 419 -13.68 -7.47 -13.18
N ASN A 420 -14.45 -7.34 -14.26
CA ASN A 420 -14.27 -8.15 -15.47
C ASN A 420 -12.91 -7.93 -16.12
N ASP A 421 -12.43 -6.69 -16.19
CA ASP A 421 -11.11 -6.37 -16.73
C ASP A 421 -9.99 -6.92 -15.84
N ALA A 422 -10.13 -6.82 -14.51
CA ALA A 422 -9.19 -7.40 -13.57
C ALA A 422 -9.13 -8.94 -13.66
N MET A 423 -10.28 -9.60 -13.83
CA MET A 423 -10.35 -11.05 -14.03
C MET A 423 -9.75 -11.48 -15.37
N ALA A 424 -9.86 -10.64 -16.41
CA ALA A 424 -9.19 -10.88 -17.69
C ALA A 424 -7.66 -10.81 -17.58
N CYS A 425 -7.10 -9.92 -16.74
CA CYS A 425 -5.66 -9.89 -16.43
C CYS A 425 -5.19 -11.21 -15.80
N ASP A 426 -5.93 -11.76 -14.84
CA ASP A 426 -5.56 -13.05 -14.23
C ASP A 426 -5.66 -14.20 -15.24
N ALA A 427 -6.71 -14.21 -16.07
CA ALA A 427 -6.87 -15.20 -17.12
C ALA A 427 -5.70 -15.21 -18.12
N SER A 428 -5.10 -14.05 -18.45
CA SER A 428 -3.98 -13.96 -19.40
C SER A 428 -2.70 -14.63 -18.87
N ILE A 429 -2.60 -14.84 -17.56
CA ILE A 429 -1.50 -15.58 -16.93
C ILE A 429 -1.87 -17.06 -16.77
N VAL A 430 -3.08 -17.33 -16.29
CA VAL A 430 -3.51 -18.67 -15.89
C VAL A 430 -3.77 -19.58 -17.09
N VAL A 431 -4.45 -19.10 -18.13
CA VAL A 431 -4.81 -19.94 -19.28
C VAL A 431 -3.57 -20.46 -20.03
N PRO A 432 -2.54 -19.63 -20.35
CA PRO A 432 -1.30 -20.15 -20.92
C PRO A 432 -0.60 -21.19 -20.05
N ALA A 433 -0.65 -21.06 -18.72
CA ALA A 433 -0.08 -22.04 -17.81
C ALA A 433 -0.83 -23.38 -17.86
N ILE A 434 -2.17 -23.35 -17.96
CA ILE A 434 -3.00 -24.54 -18.16
C ILE A 434 -2.69 -25.19 -19.51
N VAL A 435 -2.67 -24.41 -20.60
CA VAL A 435 -2.40 -24.91 -21.96
C VAL A 435 -1.01 -25.56 -22.06
N ASN A 436 0.00 -24.99 -21.40
CA ASN A 436 1.35 -25.53 -21.45
C ASN A 436 1.58 -26.71 -20.49
N GLY A 437 0.90 -26.72 -19.34
CA GLY A 437 1.15 -27.70 -18.27
C GLY A 437 0.17 -28.87 -18.23
N CYS A 438 -1.09 -28.64 -18.62
CA CYS A 438 -2.20 -29.55 -18.33
C CYS A 438 -3.28 -29.58 -19.44
N ILE A 439 -2.96 -29.29 -20.71
CA ILE A 439 -3.95 -29.27 -21.80
C ILE A 439 -4.74 -30.58 -21.93
N GLY A 440 -4.15 -31.72 -21.56
CA GLY A 440 -4.82 -33.02 -21.56
C GLY A 440 -6.04 -33.11 -20.63
N VAL A 441 -6.21 -32.13 -19.73
CA VAL A 441 -7.46 -31.97 -18.97
C VAL A 441 -8.66 -31.69 -19.90
N PHE A 442 -8.45 -31.27 -21.15
CA PHE A 442 -9.53 -31.07 -22.10
C PHE A 442 -9.69 -32.19 -23.14
N ASP A 443 -8.92 -33.28 -23.02
CA ASP A 443 -8.98 -34.39 -23.96
C ASP A 443 -10.34 -35.10 -23.92
N GLY A 444 -10.91 -35.32 -25.10
CA GLY A 444 -12.19 -36.00 -25.27
C GLY A 444 -13.43 -35.15 -24.99
N LEU A 445 -13.26 -33.87 -24.63
CA LEU A 445 -14.38 -32.93 -24.45
C LEU A 445 -14.77 -32.29 -25.78
N ALA A 446 -16.06 -32.24 -26.10
CA ALA A 446 -16.59 -31.49 -27.24
C ALA A 446 -17.22 -30.15 -26.81
N THR A 447 -17.72 -30.08 -25.58
CA THR A 447 -18.38 -28.89 -25.01
C THR A 447 -17.89 -28.60 -23.60
N VAL A 448 -17.60 -27.34 -23.31
CA VAL A 448 -17.22 -26.86 -21.96
C VAL A 448 -18.08 -25.66 -21.61
N VAL A 449 -18.68 -25.67 -20.42
CA VAL A 449 -19.32 -24.49 -19.83
C VAL A 449 -18.38 -23.86 -18.82
N ASP A 450 -18.10 -22.57 -18.97
CA ASP A 450 -17.36 -21.75 -18.00
C ASP A 450 -18.38 -21.04 -17.11
N VAL A 451 -18.53 -21.49 -15.86
CA VAL A 451 -19.51 -20.97 -14.91
C VAL A 451 -18.86 -19.90 -14.05
N GLY A 452 -19.45 -18.69 -14.03
CA GLY A 452 -18.77 -17.50 -13.53
C GLY A 452 -17.70 -17.02 -14.50
N GLY A 453 -17.89 -17.26 -15.81
CA GLY A 453 -16.87 -16.99 -16.84
C GLY A 453 -16.65 -15.51 -17.15
N GLY A 454 -17.35 -14.60 -16.48
CA GLY A 454 -17.20 -13.16 -16.63
C GLY A 454 -17.52 -12.70 -18.05
N ASN A 455 -16.69 -11.81 -18.57
CA ASN A 455 -16.75 -11.37 -19.97
C ASN A 455 -16.32 -12.46 -20.99
N GLY A 456 -15.98 -13.67 -20.55
CA GLY A 456 -15.61 -14.80 -21.41
C GLY A 456 -14.13 -14.84 -21.82
N ALA A 457 -13.27 -14.01 -21.23
CA ALA A 457 -11.84 -13.96 -21.56
C ALA A 457 -11.13 -15.33 -21.39
N THR A 458 -11.38 -16.02 -20.28
CA THR A 458 -10.84 -17.36 -19.99
C THR A 458 -11.21 -18.34 -21.09
N LEU A 459 -12.51 -18.47 -21.35
CA LEU A 459 -13.05 -19.39 -22.35
C LEU A 459 -12.59 -19.03 -23.77
N HIS A 460 -12.48 -17.75 -24.11
CA HIS A 460 -11.95 -17.28 -25.40
C HIS A 460 -10.53 -17.79 -25.65
N MET A 461 -9.64 -17.63 -24.67
CA MET A 461 -8.27 -18.12 -24.77
C MET A 461 -8.20 -19.64 -24.84
N LEU A 462 -9.04 -20.33 -24.08
CA LEU A 462 -9.11 -21.80 -24.10
C LEU A 462 -9.62 -22.34 -25.44
N VAL A 463 -10.72 -21.82 -25.98
CA VAL A 463 -11.26 -22.25 -27.29
C VAL A 463 -10.28 -21.95 -28.42
N LYS A 464 -9.53 -20.85 -28.32
CA LYS A 464 -8.44 -20.55 -29.27
C LYS A 464 -7.31 -21.57 -29.21
N ALA A 465 -6.96 -22.07 -28.02
CA ALA A 465 -5.93 -23.09 -27.81
C ALA A 465 -6.43 -24.52 -28.10
N CYS A 466 -7.74 -24.76 -27.90
CA CYS A 466 -8.41 -26.04 -28.09
C CYS A 466 -9.59 -25.89 -29.08
N PRO A 467 -9.33 -25.72 -30.40
CA PRO A 467 -10.38 -25.37 -31.37
C PRO A 467 -11.46 -26.43 -31.59
N TRP A 468 -11.30 -27.62 -31.03
CA TRP A 468 -12.30 -28.69 -31.06
C TRP A 468 -13.42 -28.51 -30.01
N ILE A 469 -13.20 -27.64 -29.02
CA ILE A 469 -14.16 -27.38 -27.95
C ILE A 469 -15.11 -26.27 -28.38
N LYS A 470 -16.41 -26.48 -28.16
CA LYS A 470 -17.41 -25.41 -28.15
C LYS A 470 -17.59 -24.90 -26.73
N GLY A 471 -17.47 -23.58 -26.55
CA GLY A 471 -17.59 -22.93 -25.25
C GLY A 471 -19.00 -22.41 -24.97
N ILE A 472 -19.46 -22.53 -23.73
CA ILE A 472 -20.61 -21.78 -23.19
C ILE A 472 -20.07 -20.90 -22.06
N ASN A 473 -20.06 -19.58 -22.25
CA ASN A 473 -19.78 -18.63 -21.18
C ASN A 473 -21.08 -18.39 -20.38
N PHE A 474 -21.11 -18.77 -19.12
CA PHE A 474 -22.29 -18.67 -18.25
C PHE A 474 -22.00 -17.80 -17.03
N ASP A 475 -22.71 -16.68 -16.93
CA ASP A 475 -22.58 -15.71 -15.83
C ASP A 475 -23.93 -15.02 -15.56
N VAL A 476 -23.97 -14.10 -14.59
CA VAL A 476 -25.18 -13.29 -14.33
C VAL A 476 -25.53 -12.44 -15.56
N PRO A 477 -26.82 -12.16 -15.81
CA PRO A 477 -27.26 -11.55 -17.06
C PRO A 477 -26.52 -10.26 -17.45
N HIS A 478 -26.33 -9.34 -16.50
CA HIS A 478 -25.68 -8.06 -16.77
C HIS A 478 -24.20 -8.17 -17.21
N VAL A 479 -23.52 -9.26 -16.82
CA VAL A 479 -22.12 -9.52 -17.19
C VAL A 479 -22.04 -10.07 -18.61
N VAL A 480 -22.85 -11.08 -18.94
CA VAL A 480 -22.84 -11.67 -20.28
C VAL A 480 -23.43 -10.75 -21.35
N ASP A 481 -24.39 -9.90 -21.00
CA ASP A 481 -24.97 -8.89 -21.91
C ASP A 481 -23.92 -7.85 -22.34
N ALA A 482 -22.90 -7.62 -21.50
CA ALA A 482 -21.78 -6.71 -21.77
C ALA A 482 -20.55 -7.43 -22.36
N ALA A 483 -20.57 -8.76 -22.49
CA ALA A 483 -19.44 -9.53 -22.95
C ALA A 483 -19.22 -9.37 -24.47
N PRO A 484 -17.95 -9.30 -24.94
CA PRO A 484 -17.64 -9.26 -26.35
C PRO A 484 -17.98 -10.58 -27.05
N GLU A 485 -18.46 -10.52 -28.29
CA GLU A 485 -18.71 -11.72 -29.09
C GLU A 485 -17.41 -12.44 -29.44
N HIS A 486 -17.40 -13.75 -29.25
CA HIS A 486 -16.28 -14.62 -29.55
C HIS A 486 -16.70 -15.83 -30.40
N ASN A 487 -15.96 -16.08 -31.48
CA ASN A 487 -16.21 -17.24 -32.34
C ASN A 487 -16.07 -18.55 -31.54
N GLY A 488 -17.09 -19.40 -31.61
CA GLY A 488 -17.10 -20.70 -30.92
C GLY A 488 -17.55 -20.64 -29.46
N ILE A 489 -18.01 -19.47 -28.99
CA ILE A 489 -18.52 -19.26 -27.64
C ILE A 489 -19.96 -18.75 -27.70
N GLU A 490 -20.83 -19.37 -26.92
CA GLU A 490 -22.20 -18.92 -26.65
C GLU A 490 -22.26 -18.25 -25.28
N HIS A 491 -22.89 -17.07 -25.17
CA HIS A 491 -23.08 -16.36 -23.90
C HIS A 491 -24.48 -16.64 -23.36
N ILE A 492 -24.58 -17.13 -22.12
CA ILE A 492 -25.85 -17.48 -21.47
C ILE A 492 -25.92 -16.80 -20.11
N GLY A 493 -26.97 -16.00 -19.89
CA GLY A 493 -27.22 -15.34 -18.61
C GLY A 493 -28.06 -16.22 -17.69
N GLY A 494 -27.67 -16.34 -16.41
CA GLY A 494 -28.45 -17.06 -15.41
C GLY A 494 -27.89 -17.01 -14.00
N ASP A 495 -28.43 -17.89 -13.15
CA ASP A 495 -28.00 -18.06 -11.76
C ASP A 495 -27.50 -19.50 -11.58
N MET A 496 -26.21 -19.65 -11.28
CA MET A 496 -25.56 -20.96 -11.10
C MET A 496 -26.10 -21.77 -9.92
N PHE A 497 -26.75 -21.12 -8.94
CA PHE A 497 -27.42 -21.81 -7.83
C PHE A 497 -28.78 -22.38 -8.23
N LEU A 498 -29.34 -21.94 -9.35
CA LEU A 498 -30.60 -22.45 -9.89
C LEU A 498 -30.36 -23.47 -11.00
N THR A 499 -29.54 -23.13 -12.00
CA THR A 499 -29.30 -24.00 -13.15
C THR A 499 -27.91 -23.76 -13.73
N ILE A 500 -27.28 -24.82 -14.23
CA ILE A 500 -26.04 -24.71 -15.03
C ILE A 500 -26.29 -25.37 -16.40
N PRO A 501 -25.90 -24.73 -17.52
CA PRO A 501 -26.00 -25.34 -18.85
C PRO A 501 -25.25 -26.68 -18.91
N LYS A 502 -25.84 -27.66 -19.61
CA LYS A 502 -25.21 -28.99 -19.76
C LYS A 502 -24.07 -28.96 -20.78
N ALA A 503 -22.93 -29.53 -20.41
CA ALA A 503 -21.74 -29.69 -21.25
C ALA A 503 -20.97 -30.96 -20.85
N ASP A 504 -19.94 -31.35 -21.61
CA ASP A 504 -19.09 -32.51 -21.28
C ASP A 504 -18.23 -32.27 -20.02
N ALA A 505 -17.86 -31.01 -19.78
CA ALA A 505 -17.23 -30.56 -18.54
C ALA A 505 -17.71 -29.18 -18.11
N VAL A 506 -17.66 -28.95 -16.80
CA VAL A 506 -17.82 -27.62 -16.21
C VAL A 506 -16.45 -27.10 -15.82
N LEU A 507 -16.07 -25.95 -16.38
CA LEU A 507 -14.93 -25.15 -15.94
C LEU A 507 -15.46 -24.14 -14.92
N MET A 508 -14.80 -24.07 -13.78
CA MET A 508 -15.01 -23.02 -12.80
C MET A 508 -13.67 -22.49 -12.35
N LYS A 509 -13.38 -21.27 -12.78
CA LYS A 509 -12.38 -20.45 -12.13
C LYS A 509 -13.11 -19.77 -10.96
N GLU A 510 -12.84 -20.22 -9.73
CA GLU A 510 -13.39 -19.64 -8.47
C GLU A 510 -14.86 -20.01 -8.07
N ALA A 511 -15.44 -21.13 -8.55
CA ALA A 511 -16.78 -21.61 -8.14
C ALA A 511 -16.95 -23.17 -8.15
N ILE A 512 -18.08 -23.77 -7.70
CA ILE A 512 -18.33 -25.25 -7.71
C ILE A 512 -19.79 -25.66 -8.08
N PRO A 513 -20.04 -26.74 -8.87
CA PRO A 513 -21.37 -27.22 -9.25
C PRO A 513 -21.67 -28.72 -8.97
N GLU A 514 -22.93 -29.14 -9.17
CA GLU A 514 -23.42 -30.52 -9.05
C GLU A 514 -24.08 -31.04 -10.36
N ASP A 515 -23.33 -31.56 -11.37
CA ASP A 515 -23.91 -32.57 -12.30
C ASP A 515 -22.87 -33.28 -13.20
N ARG A 516 -23.35 -34.33 -13.90
CA ARG A 516 -22.61 -35.33 -14.69
C ARG A 516 -21.67 -34.76 -15.77
N GLY A 517 -20.42 -35.21 -15.70
CA GLY A 517 -19.28 -34.77 -16.51
C GLY A 517 -18.04 -34.86 -15.61
N LYS A 518 -16.92 -34.22 -15.97
CA LYS A 518 -15.91 -33.86 -14.96
C LYS A 518 -15.99 -32.36 -14.68
N VAL A 519 -15.67 -31.97 -13.45
CA VAL A 519 -15.53 -30.56 -13.07
C VAL A 519 -14.05 -30.23 -13.06
N ILE A 520 -13.69 -29.14 -13.74
CA ILE A 520 -12.34 -28.58 -13.78
C ILE A 520 -12.40 -27.29 -12.96
N ILE A 521 -11.79 -27.30 -11.79
CA ILE A 521 -11.70 -26.13 -10.92
C ILE A 521 -10.31 -25.53 -11.07
N VAL A 522 -10.24 -24.22 -11.28
CA VAL A 522 -8.98 -23.47 -11.34
C VAL A 522 -8.99 -22.48 -10.19
N ASP A 523 -8.28 -22.82 -9.11
CA ASP A 523 -8.36 -22.07 -7.86
C ASP A 523 -7.08 -22.23 -7.03
N ALA A 524 -6.83 -21.32 -6.08
CA ALA A 524 -5.64 -21.41 -5.25
C ALA A 524 -5.69 -22.60 -4.29
N VAL A 525 -4.52 -23.21 -4.08
CA VAL A 525 -4.33 -24.28 -3.10
C VAL A 525 -3.27 -23.84 -2.11
N VAL A 526 -3.72 -23.49 -0.90
CA VAL A 526 -2.85 -23.02 0.19
C VAL A 526 -1.97 -24.16 0.68
N VAL A 527 -0.65 -23.92 0.73
CA VAL A 527 0.32 -24.91 1.21
C VAL A 527 0.79 -24.49 2.59
N GLU A 528 0.34 -25.18 3.65
CA GLU A 528 0.63 -24.78 5.03
C GLU A 528 2.12 -24.93 5.42
N GLU A 529 2.80 -25.91 4.85
CA GLU A 529 4.19 -26.25 5.21
C GLU A 529 5.24 -25.45 4.43
N ASP A 530 4.85 -24.81 3.34
CA ASP A 530 5.76 -24.04 2.50
C ASP A 530 5.99 -22.63 3.07
N ARG A 531 7.20 -22.41 3.60
CA ARG A 531 7.68 -21.13 4.14
C ARG A 531 8.71 -20.46 3.23
N SER A 532 8.88 -20.94 2.00
CA SER A 532 9.94 -20.48 1.10
C SER A 532 9.69 -19.09 0.48
N GLY A 533 8.53 -18.49 0.72
CA GLY A 533 8.12 -17.21 0.13
C GLY A 533 7.75 -17.35 -1.35
N GLY A 534 7.02 -16.39 -1.92
CA GLY A 534 6.61 -16.41 -3.34
C GLY A 534 5.11 -16.59 -3.52
N LEU A 535 4.67 -17.55 -4.34
CA LEU A 535 3.24 -17.74 -4.66
C LEU A 535 2.39 -18.02 -3.42
N ASN A 536 2.93 -18.67 -2.39
CA ASN A 536 2.19 -18.94 -1.16
C ASN A 536 1.90 -17.66 -0.34
N ASP A 537 2.75 -16.63 -0.41
CA ASP A 537 2.44 -15.31 0.17
C ASP A 537 1.17 -14.73 -0.51
N VAL A 538 1.08 -14.86 -1.84
CA VAL A 538 -0.07 -14.37 -2.62
C VAL A 538 -1.33 -15.16 -2.30
N ARG A 539 -1.25 -16.50 -2.21
CA ARG A 539 -2.38 -17.37 -1.82
C ARG A 539 -2.95 -17.01 -0.44
N LEU A 540 -2.09 -16.77 0.53
CA LEU A 540 -2.51 -16.39 1.88
C LEU A 540 -3.07 -14.96 1.94
N MET A 541 -2.64 -14.09 1.03
CA MET A 541 -3.22 -12.75 0.87
C MET A 541 -4.60 -12.85 0.24
N LEU A 542 -4.77 -13.63 -0.84
CA LEU A 542 -6.08 -13.93 -1.42
C LEU A 542 -7.07 -14.49 -0.39
N ASP A 543 -6.64 -15.35 0.54
CA ASP A 543 -7.50 -15.84 1.64
C ASP A 543 -8.12 -14.71 2.47
N ILE A 544 -7.33 -13.65 2.74
CA ILE A 544 -7.82 -12.46 3.44
C ILE A 544 -8.74 -11.63 2.52
N LEU A 545 -8.42 -11.50 1.23
CA LEU A 545 -9.28 -10.79 0.28
C LEU A 545 -10.65 -11.46 0.17
N MET A 546 -10.69 -12.80 0.06
CA MET A 546 -11.94 -13.56 -0.01
C MET A 546 -12.77 -13.39 1.26
N MET A 547 -12.13 -13.41 2.43
CA MET A 547 -12.82 -13.14 3.70
C MET A 547 -13.49 -11.76 3.75
N ILE A 548 -12.85 -10.74 3.15
CA ILE A 548 -13.32 -9.35 3.16
C ILE A 548 -14.42 -9.11 2.13
N HIS A 549 -14.21 -9.59 0.90
CA HIS A 549 -15.02 -9.18 -0.26
C HIS A 549 -16.16 -10.15 -0.58
N THR A 550 -15.93 -11.46 -0.44
CA THR A 550 -16.87 -12.50 -0.88
C THR A 550 -17.38 -13.40 0.23
N ASN A 551 -16.88 -13.21 1.47
CA ASN A 551 -17.03 -14.19 2.56
C ASN A 551 -16.50 -15.59 2.20
N GLY A 552 -15.59 -15.64 1.22
CA GLY A 552 -14.93 -16.84 0.77
C GLY A 552 -13.70 -17.19 1.61
N LYS A 553 -12.94 -18.17 1.13
CA LYS A 553 -11.66 -18.59 1.69
C LYS A 553 -10.83 -19.30 0.64
N GLU A 554 -9.52 -19.18 0.74
CA GLU A 554 -8.61 -20.06 0.00
C GLU A 554 -8.40 -21.35 0.76
N ARG A 555 -8.43 -22.46 0.04
CA ARG A 555 -8.49 -23.80 0.66
C ARG A 555 -7.15 -24.51 0.60
N THR A 556 -6.83 -25.23 1.66
CA THR A 556 -5.75 -26.22 1.64
C THR A 556 -6.17 -27.44 0.83
N GLU A 557 -5.22 -28.28 0.44
CA GLU A 557 -5.52 -29.57 -0.21
C GLU A 557 -6.49 -30.41 0.64
N ALA A 558 -6.32 -30.45 1.96
CA ALA A 558 -7.23 -31.21 2.84
C ALA A 558 -8.66 -30.64 2.84
N GLU A 559 -8.80 -29.32 2.83
CA GLU A 559 -10.10 -28.65 2.76
C GLU A 559 -10.79 -28.90 1.41
N TRP A 560 -10.05 -28.84 0.30
CA TRP A 560 -10.55 -29.24 -1.02
C TRP A 560 -10.99 -30.70 -1.07
N LYS A 561 -10.18 -31.61 -0.52
CA LYS A 561 -10.52 -33.05 -0.41
C LYS A 561 -11.82 -33.26 0.35
N SER A 562 -11.99 -32.58 1.47
CA SER A 562 -13.20 -32.67 2.30
C SER A 562 -14.43 -32.16 1.54
N LEU A 563 -14.31 -31.00 0.88
CA LEU A 563 -15.41 -30.37 0.15
C LEU A 563 -15.88 -31.23 -1.03
N LEU A 564 -14.95 -31.72 -1.86
CA LEU A 564 -15.28 -32.57 -3.00
C LEU A 564 -15.88 -33.91 -2.56
N THR A 565 -15.43 -34.48 -1.43
CA THR A 565 -16.02 -35.71 -0.88
C THR A 565 -17.46 -35.45 -0.39
N ALA A 566 -17.69 -34.34 0.29
CA ALA A 566 -19.02 -33.96 0.78
C ALA A 566 -20.01 -33.69 -0.36
N ALA A 567 -19.52 -33.14 -1.48
CA ALA A 567 -20.28 -32.92 -2.70
C ALA A 567 -20.49 -34.21 -3.55
N GLY A 568 -20.02 -35.37 -3.07
CA GLY A 568 -20.28 -36.67 -3.71
C GLY A 568 -19.31 -37.07 -4.83
N PHE A 569 -18.20 -36.36 -5.04
CA PHE A 569 -17.21 -36.73 -6.05
C PHE A 569 -16.36 -37.94 -5.61
N SER A 570 -16.26 -38.95 -6.47
CA SER A 570 -15.61 -40.23 -6.20
C SER A 570 -14.09 -40.22 -6.42
N ARG A 571 -13.60 -39.39 -7.36
CA ARG A 571 -12.18 -39.27 -7.69
C ARG A 571 -11.81 -37.80 -7.89
N ARG A 572 -10.57 -37.46 -7.53
CA ARG A 572 -10.01 -36.13 -7.73
C ARG A 572 -8.51 -36.13 -8.02
N THR A 573 -8.06 -35.14 -8.76
CA THR A 573 -6.63 -34.88 -9.03
C THR A 573 -6.38 -33.40 -8.79
N ILE A 574 -5.27 -33.06 -8.14
CA ILE A 574 -4.80 -31.67 -8.01
C ILE A 574 -3.46 -31.57 -8.73
N THR A 575 -3.37 -30.68 -9.70
CA THR A 575 -2.18 -30.45 -10.50
C THR A 575 -1.72 -29.01 -10.30
N SER A 576 -0.52 -28.83 -9.73
CA SER A 576 0.08 -27.51 -9.61
C SER A 576 0.52 -27.02 -11.00
N ILE A 577 0.15 -25.79 -11.31
CA ILE A 577 0.67 -25.02 -12.45
C ILE A 577 1.58 -23.90 -11.93
N PRO A 578 2.46 -23.29 -12.74
CA PRO A 578 3.39 -22.24 -12.30
C PRO A 578 2.68 -20.88 -12.05
N THR A 579 1.51 -20.90 -11.40
CA THR A 579 0.71 -19.72 -11.03
C THR A 579 0.19 -19.86 -9.60
N VAL A 580 -0.53 -18.84 -9.13
CA VAL A 580 -1.16 -18.85 -7.80
C VAL A 580 -2.19 -19.98 -7.70
N GLN A 581 -2.89 -20.27 -8.78
CA GLN A 581 -3.91 -21.29 -8.90
C GLN A 581 -3.31 -22.69 -9.13
N SER A 582 -4.13 -23.71 -8.92
CA SER A 582 -3.90 -25.10 -9.32
C SER A 582 -5.11 -25.60 -10.10
N VAL A 583 -4.91 -26.63 -10.92
CA VAL A 583 -6.01 -27.29 -11.64
C VAL A 583 -6.48 -28.48 -10.81
N ILE A 584 -7.75 -28.48 -10.43
CA ILE A 584 -8.39 -29.55 -9.66
C ILE A 584 -9.44 -30.21 -10.55
N GLU A 585 -9.25 -31.49 -10.84
CA GLU A 585 -10.24 -32.29 -11.55
C GLU A 585 -11.07 -33.07 -10.54
N ALA A 586 -12.40 -32.96 -10.61
CA ALA A 586 -13.33 -33.73 -9.79
C ALA A 586 -14.25 -34.57 -10.68
N TYR A 587 -14.42 -35.84 -10.31
CA TYR A 587 -15.17 -36.84 -11.08
C TYR A 587 -16.30 -37.41 -10.22
N PRO A 588 -17.55 -37.42 -10.73
CA PRO A 588 -18.71 -37.96 -10.02
C PRO A 588 -18.55 -39.42 -9.55
#